data_AF-A0A7L0QF02-F1
#
_entry.id   AF-A0A7L0QF02-F1
#
_cell.length_a   1.000
_cell.length_b   1.000
_cell.length_c   1.000
_cell.angle_alpha   90.00
_cell.angle_beta   90.00
_cell.angle_gamma   90.00
#
_symmetry.space_group_name_H-M   'P 1'
#
loop_
_entity.id
_entity.type
_entity.pdbx_description
1 polymer ?
#
loop_
_entity_poly.entity_id
_entity_poly.type
_entity_poly.pdbx_seq_one_letter_code
_entity_poly.pdbx_strand_id
1 'polypeptide(L)'
;ISVKSSSKEPITAAGEEGDDKPPKEEPWKTTLKTTMVHVEAAEFQGHEVSLWDLLHSRYIPEENRRELLELYEAGELSLEQVRTVVTTIVTRTAAAERAEPASGPRAELAATAAEPTALDGD
;
A
#
# COMPACT_ATOMS: atom_id res chain seq x y z
N ILE A 1 -44.44 -36.83 27.97
CA ILE A 1 -45.12 -35.50 28.03
C ILE A 1 -44.80 -34.82 29.34
N SER A 2 -43.93 -33.82 29.32
CA SER A 2 -44.07 -32.62 30.15
C SER A 2 -43.02 -31.60 29.74
N VAL A 3 -43.55 -30.42 29.52
CA VAL A 3 -42.99 -29.19 28.99
C VAL A 3 -41.86 -28.62 29.84
N LYS A 4 -40.96 -27.87 29.20
CA LYS A 4 -40.13 -26.73 29.67
C LYS A 4 -39.04 -26.55 28.61
N SER A 5 -38.72 -25.37 28.09
CA SER A 5 -39.04 -24.01 28.47
C SER A 5 -38.80 -23.11 27.26
N SER A 6 -39.78 -22.27 26.96
CA SER A 6 -39.64 -20.85 26.63
C SER A 6 -38.26 -20.31 26.24
N SER A 7 -38.15 -19.84 25.01
CA SER A 7 -37.80 -18.45 24.62
C SER A 7 -36.93 -18.47 23.36
N LYS A 8 -37.54 -18.22 22.21
CA LYS A 8 -36.81 -17.94 20.97
C LYS A 8 -37.06 -16.48 20.61
N GLU A 9 -35.96 -15.81 20.26
CA GLU A 9 -35.77 -14.40 19.86
C GLU A 9 -35.46 -13.45 21.05
N PRO A 10 -34.49 -12.53 20.91
CA PRO A 10 -34.32 -11.64 19.75
C PRO A 10 -33.14 -11.96 18.82
N ILE A 11 -33.39 -11.78 17.53
CA ILE A 11 -32.38 -11.49 16.51
C ILE A 11 -31.65 -10.18 16.87
N THR A 12 -30.55 -10.28 17.61
CA THR A 12 -29.65 -9.15 17.80
C THR A 12 -28.78 -9.03 16.55
N ALA A 13 -29.02 -7.92 15.86
CA ALA A 13 -28.12 -7.11 15.05
C ALA A 13 -26.85 -7.78 14.50
N ALA A 14 -26.75 -7.71 13.17
CA ALA A 14 -25.53 -7.78 12.40
C ALA A 14 -24.36 -7.12 13.13
N GLY A 15 -23.35 -7.94 13.35
CA GLY A 15 -22.21 -7.74 14.22
C GLY A 15 -21.75 -9.14 14.58
N GLU A 16 -21.46 -9.95 13.54
CA GLU A 16 -20.79 -11.23 13.70
C GLU A 16 -19.45 -10.97 14.40
N GLU A 17 -19.52 -10.99 15.73
CA GLU A 17 -18.41 -11.27 16.63
C GLU A 17 -18.10 -12.76 16.46
N GLY A 18 -17.51 -13.07 15.31
CA GLY A 18 -16.83 -14.32 15.06
C GLY A 18 -15.36 -13.98 14.86
N ASP A 19 -14.53 -14.24 15.86
CA ASP A 19 -13.61 -15.38 15.70
C ASP A 19 -12.92 -15.68 17.04
N ASP A 20 -13.14 -16.92 17.47
CA ASP A 20 -12.15 -17.84 18.01
C ASP A 20 -10.84 -17.22 18.53
N LYS A 21 -10.62 -17.34 19.84
CA LYS A 21 -9.37 -17.01 20.53
C LYS A 21 -8.16 -17.57 19.76
N PRO A 22 -7.40 -16.75 19.00
CA PRO A 22 -6.38 -17.28 18.13
C PRO A 22 -5.16 -17.73 18.96
N PRO A 23 -4.44 -18.76 18.50
CA PRO A 23 -3.30 -19.31 19.20
C PRO A 23 -2.09 -18.38 19.06
N LYS A 24 -1.81 -17.55 20.07
CA LYS A 24 -0.51 -16.88 20.26
C LYS A 24 0.02 -16.11 19.03
N GLU A 25 -0.86 -15.55 18.21
CA GLU A 25 -0.48 -14.59 17.17
C GLU A 25 -0.28 -13.22 17.83
N GLU A 26 0.78 -12.50 17.46
CA GLU A 26 1.07 -11.20 18.05
C GLU A 26 -0.10 -10.20 17.81
N PRO A 27 -0.60 -9.48 18.83
CA PRO A 27 -1.78 -8.61 18.71
C PRO A 27 -1.59 -7.49 17.67
N TRP A 28 -0.34 -7.07 17.48
CA TRP A 28 0.04 -6.08 16.49
C TRP A 28 -0.17 -6.60 15.05
N LYS A 29 0.02 -7.90 14.81
CA LYS A 29 -0.15 -8.56 13.50
C LYS A 29 -1.60 -8.57 13.06
N THR A 30 -2.50 -8.96 13.97
CA THR A 30 -3.95 -8.97 13.72
C THR A 30 -4.44 -7.56 13.40
N THR A 31 -3.96 -6.56 14.13
CA THR A 31 -4.29 -5.15 13.90
C THR A 31 -3.88 -4.70 12.49
N LEU A 32 -2.68 -5.06 12.03
CA LEU A 32 -2.23 -4.73 10.67
C LEU A 32 -3.02 -5.49 9.57
N LYS A 33 -3.46 -6.72 9.85
CA LYS A 33 -4.26 -7.52 8.90
C LYS A 33 -5.69 -6.98 8.75
N THR A 34 -6.31 -6.57 9.85
CA THR A 34 -7.69 -6.03 9.85
C THR A 34 -7.75 -4.57 9.39
N THR A 35 -6.62 -3.85 9.44
CA THR A 35 -6.52 -2.49 8.94
C THR A 35 -6.45 -2.49 7.42
N MET A 36 -7.55 -2.08 6.80
CA MET A 36 -7.65 -1.92 5.36
C MET A 36 -7.15 -0.53 4.93
N VAL A 37 -6.34 -0.49 3.88
CA VAL A 37 -5.70 0.73 3.38
C VAL A 37 -6.05 0.91 1.91
N HIS A 38 -6.67 2.06 1.63
CA HIS A 38 -6.79 2.55 0.27
C HIS A 38 -5.48 3.17 -0.18
N VAL A 39 -4.94 2.65 -1.27
CA VAL A 39 -3.76 3.20 -1.94
C VAL A 39 -4.22 3.76 -3.28
N GLU A 40 -3.98 5.06 -3.50
CA GLU A 40 -4.35 5.75 -4.75
C GLU A 40 -3.32 5.56 -5.88
N ALA A 41 -2.30 4.74 -5.62
CA ALA A 41 -1.18 4.48 -6.50
C ALA A 41 -0.95 2.96 -6.68
N ALA A 42 -0.17 2.60 -7.69
CA ALA A 42 0.13 1.21 -8.06
C ALA A 42 -1.06 0.42 -8.63
N GLU A 43 -0.91 -0.91 -8.69
CA GLU A 43 -1.95 -1.87 -9.05
C GLU A 43 -3.12 -1.95 -8.03
N PHE A 44 -2.92 -1.36 -6.86
CA PHE A 44 -3.91 -1.33 -5.77
C PHE A 44 -4.92 -0.18 -5.91
N GLN A 45 -4.78 0.69 -6.92
CA GLN A 45 -5.73 1.77 -7.17
C GLN A 45 -7.13 1.21 -7.39
N GLY A 46 -8.07 1.58 -6.53
CA GLY A 46 -9.46 1.10 -6.57
C GLY A 46 -9.71 -0.21 -5.81
N HIS A 47 -8.69 -0.74 -5.13
CA HIS A 47 -8.81 -1.88 -4.23
C HIS A 47 -8.38 -1.49 -2.81
N GLU A 48 -9.09 -2.02 -1.83
CA GLU A 48 -8.72 -1.87 -0.43
C GLU A 48 -7.87 -3.08 -0.03
N VAL A 49 -6.65 -2.83 0.43
CA VAL A 49 -5.66 -3.88 0.70
C VAL A 49 -5.28 -3.82 2.17
N SER A 50 -5.13 -4.97 2.83
CA SER A 50 -4.67 -5.01 4.21
C SER A 50 -3.27 -4.40 4.33
N LEU A 51 -3.05 -3.59 5.36
CA LEU A 51 -1.76 -2.96 5.64
C LEU A 51 -0.64 -4.00 5.79
N TRP A 52 -0.95 -5.15 6.39
CA TRP A 52 -0.04 -6.30 6.48
C TRP A 52 0.38 -6.85 5.10
N ASP A 53 -0.57 -6.95 4.16
CA ASP A 53 -0.31 -7.48 2.82
C ASP A 53 0.57 -6.50 2.02
N LEU A 54 0.31 -5.19 2.15
CA LEU A 54 1.18 -4.14 1.58
C LEU A 54 2.61 -4.18 2.14
N LEU A 55 2.77 -4.40 3.45
CA LEU A 55 4.07 -4.58 4.11
C LEU A 55 4.85 -5.80 3.59
N HIS A 56 4.15 -6.87 3.24
CA HIS A 56 4.73 -8.08 2.66
C HIS A 56 4.77 -8.07 1.14
N SER A 57 4.25 -7.03 0.50
CA SER A 57 4.26 -6.89 -0.95
C SER A 57 5.66 -6.53 -1.46
N ARG A 58 5.88 -6.77 -2.76
CA ARG A 58 7.11 -6.39 -3.46
C ARG A 58 7.44 -4.89 -3.42
N TYR A 59 6.48 -4.04 -3.07
CA TYR A 59 6.66 -2.59 -3.01
C TYR A 59 7.48 -2.15 -1.80
N ILE A 60 7.46 -2.96 -0.72
CA ILE A 60 8.17 -2.67 0.52
C ILE A 60 9.34 -3.64 0.64
N PRO A 61 10.59 -3.13 0.65
CA PRO A 61 11.75 -3.98 0.85
C PRO A 61 11.74 -4.54 2.28
N GLU A 62 12.34 -5.72 2.45
CA GLU A 62 12.39 -6.41 3.73
C GLU A 62 12.99 -5.55 4.87
N GLU A 63 13.95 -4.68 4.55
CA GLU A 63 14.56 -3.75 5.52
C GLU A 63 13.54 -2.76 6.08
N ASN A 64 12.80 -2.06 5.21
CA ASN A 64 11.73 -1.15 5.63
C ASN A 64 10.63 -1.89 6.38
N ARG A 65 10.28 -3.11 5.94
CA ARG A 65 9.29 -3.94 6.64
C ARG A 65 9.76 -4.24 8.06
N ARG A 66 11.00 -4.69 8.24
CA ARG A 66 11.53 -5.05 9.55
C ARG A 66 11.58 -3.82 10.48
N GLU A 67 12.09 -2.70 9.98
CA GLU A 67 12.16 -1.45 10.75
C GLU A 67 10.78 -0.94 11.16
N LEU A 68 9.80 -0.95 10.25
CA LEU A 68 8.42 -0.56 10.56
C LEU A 68 7.78 -1.44 11.63
N LEU A 69 8.02 -2.76 11.56
CA LEU A 69 7.48 -3.71 12.53
C LEU A 69 8.15 -3.57 13.90
N GLU A 70 9.47 -3.38 13.94
CA GLU A 70 10.20 -3.15 15.20
C GLU A 70 9.71 -1.87 15.88
N LEU A 71 9.56 -0.77 15.13
CA LEU A 71 9.07 0.50 15.68
C LEU A 71 7.59 0.43 16.10
N TYR A 72 6.76 -0.32 15.39
CA TYR A 72 5.35 -0.53 15.75
C TYR A 72 5.22 -1.41 17.00
N GLU A 73 6.01 -2.47 17.11
CA GLU A 73 6.06 -3.32 18.30
C GLU A 73 6.62 -2.57 19.52
N ALA A 74 7.66 -1.74 19.31
CA ALA A 74 8.20 -0.86 20.33
C ALA A 74 7.22 0.25 20.76
N GLY A 75 6.15 0.46 19.99
CA GLY A 75 5.17 1.52 20.23
C GLY A 75 5.68 2.93 19.88
N GLU A 76 6.80 3.03 19.15
CA GLU A 76 7.31 4.29 18.63
C GLU A 76 6.45 4.81 17.47
N LEU A 77 5.92 3.87 16.66
CA LEU A 77 4.97 4.18 15.61
C LEU A 77 3.55 3.78 15.98
N SER A 78 2.60 4.66 15.68
CA SER A 78 1.17 4.35 15.73
C SER A 78 0.71 3.68 14.43
N LEU A 79 -0.41 2.97 14.48
CA LEU A 79 -1.01 2.33 13.31
C LEU A 79 -1.19 3.30 12.11
N GLU A 80 -1.64 4.53 12.37
CA GLU A 80 -1.80 5.57 11.34
C GLU A 80 -0.46 6.00 10.72
N GLN A 81 0.62 6.01 11.52
CA GLN A 81 1.96 6.33 11.03
C GLN A 81 2.46 5.20 10.13
N VAL A 82 2.33 3.94 10.56
CA VAL A 82 2.69 2.77 9.74
C VAL A 82 1.91 2.80 8.42
N ARG A 83 0.60 3.05 8.46
CA ARG A 83 -0.23 3.23 7.26
C ARG A 83 0.34 4.32 6.33
N THR A 84 0.67 5.48 6.88
CA THR A 84 1.18 6.62 6.10
C THR A 84 2.52 6.28 5.45
N VAL A 85 3.45 5.69 6.20
CA VAL A 85 4.78 5.31 5.68
C VAL A 85 4.65 4.24 4.61
N VAL A 86 3.85 3.19 4.84
CA VAL A 86 3.58 2.13 3.86
C VAL A 86 2.98 2.71 2.58
N THR A 87 1.94 3.54 2.69
CA THR A 87 1.30 4.19 1.53
C THR A 87 2.30 5.07 0.77
N THR A 88 3.16 5.78 1.49
CA THR A 88 4.20 6.63 0.89
C THR A 88 5.23 5.81 0.14
N ILE A 89 5.72 4.71 0.72
CA ILE A 89 6.68 3.80 0.06
C ILE A 89 6.04 3.22 -1.20
N VAL A 90 4.84 2.65 -1.09
CA VAL A 90 4.12 2.05 -2.23
C VAL A 90 3.90 3.09 -3.32
N THR A 91 3.43 4.29 -2.97
CA THR A 91 3.20 5.38 -3.92
C THR A 91 4.49 5.79 -4.63
N ARG A 92 5.58 5.94 -3.89
CA ARG A 92 6.89 6.31 -4.44
C ARG A 92 7.47 5.23 -5.35
N THR A 93 7.40 3.96 -4.93
CA THR A 93 7.85 2.82 -5.73
C THR A 93 7.00 2.65 -6.99
N ALA A 94 5.68 2.78 -6.87
CA ALA A 94 4.78 2.71 -8.02
C ALA A 94 4.94 3.89 -8.99
N ALA A 95 5.18 5.10 -8.47
CA ALA A 95 5.52 6.24 -9.29
C ALA A 95 6.85 6.03 -10.02
N ALA A 96 7.84 5.39 -9.39
CA ALA A 96 9.10 5.03 -10.03
C ALA A 96 8.93 3.95 -11.12
N GLU A 97 8.10 2.93 -10.90
CA GLU A 97 7.78 1.91 -11.94
C GLU A 97 6.97 2.50 -13.10
N ARG A 98 6.05 3.44 -12.82
CA ARG A 98 5.26 4.10 -13.88
C ARG A 98 6.06 5.18 -14.61
N ALA A 99 7.04 5.77 -13.93
CA ALA A 99 8.08 6.59 -14.53
C ALA A 99 9.20 5.67 -15.05
N GLU A 100 8.85 4.80 -16.00
CA GLU A 100 9.84 4.15 -16.84
C GLU A 100 10.88 5.19 -17.29
N PRO A 101 12.19 4.96 -17.09
CA PRO A 101 13.20 5.86 -17.56
C PRO A 101 13.09 5.92 -19.08
N ALA A 102 12.58 7.04 -19.59
CA ALA A 102 12.87 7.47 -20.95
C ALA A 102 14.37 7.81 -21.06
N SER A 103 15.20 6.78 -20.92
CA SER A 103 16.57 6.69 -21.37
C SER A 103 16.67 5.50 -22.32
N GLY A 104 15.81 5.49 -23.33
CA GLY A 104 16.39 5.48 -24.67
C GLY A 104 16.98 6.88 -24.88
N PRO A 105 18.21 7.03 -25.41
CA PRO A 105 18.67 8.35 -25.78
C PRO A 105 17.62 8.86 -26.77
N ARG A 106 16.93 9.94 -26.42
CA ARG A 106 16.14 10.64 -27.42
C ARG A 106 17.16 11.15 -28.43
N ALA A 107 17.31 10.38 -29.50
CA ALA A 107 18.00 10.78 -30.70
C ALA A 107 17.58 12.22 -30.98
N GLU A 108 18.55 13.12 -30.83
CA GLU A 108 19.03 13.90 -31.97
C GLU A 108 18.03 13.87 -33.13
N LEU A 109 17.14 14.86 -33.17
CA LEU A 109 16.47 15.39 -34.36
C LEU A 109 15.60 16.59 -33.94
N ALA A 110 16.28 17.64 -33.51
CA ALA A 110 15.86 18.99 -33.87
C ALA A 110 16.95 19.59 -34.78
N ALA A 111 17.24 18.87 -35.86
CA ALA A 111 17.77 19.48 -37.06
C ALA A 111 16.62 20.28 -37.71
N THR A 112 16.60 21.58 -37.48
CA THR A 112 16.27 22.52 -38.56
C THR A 112 17.53 23.32 -38.76
N ALA A 113 18.27 22.89 -39.78
CA ALA A 113 19.33 23.65 -40.40
C ALA A 113 18.85 25.09 -40.66
N ALA A 114 19.56 26.05 -40.10
CA ALA A 114 19.70 27.37 -40.69
C ALA A 114 21.14 27.78 -40.40
N GLU A 115 22.04 27.17 -41.16
CA GLU A 115 23.32 27.78 -41.49
C GLU A 115 23.02 28.86 -42.54
N PRO A 116 23.12 30.16 -42.25
CA PRO A 116 23.48 31.11 -43.28
C PRO A 116 25.00 31.08 -43.39
N THR A 117 25.47 30.28 -44.33
CA THR A 117 26.82 30.38 -44.89
C THR A 117 27.08 31.85 -45.23
N ALA A 118 28.23 32.35 -44.80
CA ALA A 118 28.77 33.61 -45.26
C ALA A 118 29.42 33.41 -46.64
N LEU A 119 28.92 34.10 -47.67
CA LEU A 119 29.51 34.41 -49.00
C LEU A 119 28.40 35.16 -49.76
N ASP A 120 28.52 36.28 -50.48
CA ASP A 120 29.62 36.99 -51.15
C ASP A 120 29.05 38.33 -51.72
N GLY A 121 29.90 39.36 -51.82
CA GLY A 121 29.92 40.41 -52.87
C GLY A 121 28.68 41.26 -53.26
N ASP A 122 28.74 42.57 -52.97
CA ASP A 122 29.01 43.67 -53.95
C ASP A 122 29.44 44.95 -53.21
#